data_AF-Q8YVN2-F1
#
_entry.id   AF-Q8YVN2-F1
#
_cell.length_a   1.000
_cell.length_b   1.000
_cell.length_c   1.000
_cell.angle_alpha   90.00
_cell.angle_beta   90.00
_cell.angle_gamma   90.00
#
_symmetry.space_group_name_H-M   'P 1'
#
loop_
_entity.id
_entity.type
_entity.pdbx_description
1 polymer ?
#
loop_
_entity_poly.entity_id
_entity_poly.type
_entity_poly.pdbx_seq_one_letter_code
_entity_poly.pdbx_strand_id
1 'polypeptide(L)'
;MEFAKNADLMRVCFMEVQFHPDLRDRIQEEVIGKMTDVAEAFFQTAMDKGIYRKTDANLVAKVFLGMFAIAGFSNNTLMQPDASPQEMQQMAEGLADIFLNGVLAKD
;
A
#
# COMPACT_ATOMS: atom_id res chain seq x y z
N MET A 1 -14.76 -5.40 11.23
CA MET A 1 -13.34 -5.00 11.40
C MET A 1 -12.50 -6.28 11.53
N GLU A 2 -12.39 -7.08 10.46
CA GLU A 2 -11.66 -8.37 10.50
C GLU A 2 -10.13 -8.20 10.39
N PHE A 3 -9.66 -7.08 9.83
CA PHE A 3 -8.23 -6.81 9.66
C PHE A 3 -7.45 -6.71 10.98
N ALA A 4 -8.06 -6.17 12.04
CA ALA A 4 -7.42 -6.09 13.35
C ALA A 4 -7.21 -7.47 14.00
N LYS A 5 -8.08 -8.45 13.70
CA LYS A 5 -7.99 -9.82 14.26
C LYS A 5 -6.82 -10.62 13.69
N ASN A 6 -6.36 -10.28 12.49
CA ASN A 6 -5.29 -10.99 11.78
C ASN A 6 -3.97 -10.21 11.77
N ALA A 7 -3.90 -9.07 12.46
CA ALA A 7 -2.70 -8.23 12.49
C ALA A 7 -1.49 -8.96 13.10
N ASP A 8 -1.70 -9.77 14.15
CA ASP A 8 -0.64 -10.58 14.76
C ASP A 8 -0.16 -11.70 13.83
N LEU A 9 -1.08 -12.36 13.13
CA LEU A 9 -0.75 -13.38 12.14
C LEU A 9 0.07 -12.78 10.98
N MET A 10 -0.36 -11.64 10.46
CA MET A 10 0.35 -10.89 9.42
C MET A 10 1.76 -10.47 9.88
N ARG A 11 1.91 -10.04 11.13
CA ARG A 11 3.20 -9.67 11.72
C ARG A 11 4.15 -10.86 11.80
N VAL A 12 3.67 -12.01 12.29
CA VAL A 12 4.47 -13.24 12.35
C VAL A 12 4.88 -13.68 10.96
N CYS A 13 3.94 -13.73 10.01
CA CYS A 13 4.27 -14.04 8.61
C CYS A 13 5.35 -13.09 8.06
N PHE A 14 5.26 -11.79 8.30
CA PHE A 14 6.29 -10.83 7.85
C PHE A 14 7.66 -11.03 8.52
N MET A 15 7.71 -11.39 9.81
CA MET A 15 8.99 -11.68 10.48
C MET A 15 9.61 -13.01 10.01
N GLU A 16 8.79 -13.96 9.61
CA GLU A 16 9.22 -15.30 9.17
C GLU A 16 9.44 -15.40 7.66
N VAL A 17 8.85 -14.52 6.85
CA VAL A 17 8.94 -14.55 5.37
C VAL A 17 10.36 -14.40 4.85
N GLN A 18 11.23 -13.73 5.61
CA GLN A 18 12.66 -13.59 5.31
C GLN A 18 13.44 -14.90 5.52
N PHE A 19 12.87 -15.85 6.28
CA PHE A 19 13.47 -17.15 6.61
C PHE A 19 12.81 -18.33 5.89
N HIS A 20 11.61 -18.12 5.31
CA HIS A 20 10.81 -19.15 4.66
C HIS A 20 10.45 -18.72 3.22
N PRO A 21 11.27 -19.09 2.23
CA PRO A 21 11.08 -18.65 0.84
C PRO A 21 9.76 -19.15 0.22
N ASP A 22 9.22 -20.27 0.68
CA ASP A 22 7.91 -20.80 0.31
C ASP A 22 6.75 -19.91 0.76
N LEU A 23 6.81 -19.37 1.98
CA LEU A 23 5.83 -18.40 2.47
C LEU A 23 5.94 -17.06 1.71
N ARG A 24 7.18 -16.65 1.36
CA ARG A 24 7.43 -15.45 0.55
C ARG A 24 6.80 -15.56 -0.82
N ASP A 25 7.04 -16.66 -1.51
CA ASP A 25 6.58 -16.88 -2.88
C ASP A 25 5.04 -16.86 -2.92
N ARG A 26 4.39 -17.51 -1.95
CA ARG A 26 2.91 -17.51 -1.85
C ARG A 26 2.32 -16.14 -1.53
N ILE A 27 2.90 -15.38 -0.60
CA ILE A 27 2.42 -14.03 -0.28
C ILE A 27 2.61 -13.10 -1.50
N GLN A 28 3.75 -13.22 -2.17
CA GLN A 28 4.07 -12.42 -3.34
C GLN A 28 3.13 -12.73 -4.51
N GLU A 29 2.82 -13.99 -4.77
CA GLU A 29 1.97 -14.42 -5.88
C GLU A 29 0.48 -14.20 -5.58
N GLU A 30 -0.01 -14.64 -4.41
CA GLU A 30 -1.45 -14.66 -4.13
C GLU A 30 -2.01 -13.32 -3.65
N VAL A 31 -1.20 -12.49 -2.98
CA VAL A 31 -1.66 -11.24 -2.37
C VAL A 31 -1.07 -10.03 -3.08
N ILE A 32 0.26 -9.93 -3.15
CA ILE A 32 0.91 -8.74 -3.74
C ILE A 32 0.64 -8.67 -5.24
N GLY A 33 0.80 -9.77 -5.97
CA GLY A 33 0.54 -9.85 -7.40
C GLY A 33 -0.88 -9.42 -7.74
N LYS A 34 -1.88 -10.08 -7.15
CA LYS A 34 -3.30 -9.77 -7.43
C LYS A 34 -3.70 -8.34 -7.08
N MET A 35 -3.24 -7.82 -5.94
CA MET A 35 -3.54 -6.43 -5.56
C MET A 35 -2.83 -5.43 -6.48
N THR A 36 -1.63 -5.77 -6.95
CA THR A 36 -0.89 -4.94 -7.92
C THR A 36 -1.61 -4.90 -9.26
N ASP A 37 -2.09 -6.03 -9.77
CA ASP A 37 -2.80 -6.10 -11.06
C ASP A 37 -4.08 -5.25 -11.05
N VAL A 38 -4.84 -5.30 -9.96
CA VAL A 38 -6.06 -4.48 -9.79
C VAL A 38 -5.71 -3.00 -9.72
N ALA A 39 -4.70 -2.63 -8.95
CA ALA A 39 -4.25 -1.25 -8.82
C ALA A 39 -3.69 -0.72 -10.14
N GLU A 40 -2.93 -1.52 -10.87
CA GLU A 40 -2.40 -1.17 -12.19
C GLU A 40 -3.53 -0.86 -13.18
N ALA A 41 -4.54 -1.73 -13.28
CA ALA A 41 -5.68 -1.49 -14.15
C ALA A 41 -6.44 -0.20 -13.79
N PHE A 42 -6.56 0.08 -12.49
CA PHE A 42 -7.16 1.32 -11.99
C PHE A 42 -6.35 2.55 -12.42
N PHE A 43 -5.03 2.54 -12.19
CA PHE A 43 -4.14 3.65 -12.53
C PHE A 43 -4.02 3.85 -14.04
N GLN A 44 -3.95 2.78 -14.83
CA GLN A 44 -3.97 2.84 -16.29
C GLN A 44 -5.24 3.54 -16.78
N THR A 45 -6.41 3.15 -16.26
CA THR A 45 -7.69 3.78 -16.61
C THR A 45 -7.70 5.27 -16.29
N ALA A 46 -7.13 5.68 -15.15
CA ALA A 46 -7.05 7.09 -14.76
C ALA A 46 -6.06 7.89 -15.62
N MET A 47 -4.96 7.28 -16.06
CA MET A 47 -4.02 7.87 -17.03
C MET A 47 -4.65 8.03 -18.41
N ASP A 48 -5.43 7.04 -18.86
CA ASP A 48 -6.15 7.09 -20.14
C ASP A 48 -7.19 8.21 -20.17
N LYS A 49 -7.78 8.52 -19.00
CA LYS A 49 -8.69 9.66 -18.79
C LYS A 49 -7.97 11.00 -18.61
N GLY A 50 -6.63 11.02 -18.60
CA GLY A 50 -5.82 12.22 -18.41
C GLY A 50 -5.79 12.77 -16.99
N ILE A 51 -6.30 12.03 -16.00
CA ILE A 51 -6.31 12.46 -14.59
C ILE A 51 -4.90 12.35 -14.00
N TYR A 52 -4.21 11.25 -14.32
CA TYR A 52 -2.82 11.03 -13.94
C TYR A 52 -1.90 11.20 -15.15
N ARG A 53 -0.66 11.62 -14.89
CA ARG A 53 0.37 11.75 -15.93
C ARG A 53 0.61 10.38 -16.57
N LYS A 54 0.84 10.36 -17.89
CA LYS A 54 1.19 9.12 -18.61
C LYS A 54 2.57 8.64 -18.16
N THR A 55 2.60 7.52 -17.44
CA THR A 55 3.81 6.86 -16.96
C THR A 55 3.57 5.36 -16.87
N ASP A 56 4.49 4.61 -16.28
CA ASP A 56 4.33 3.18 -16.03
C ASP A 56 3.29 2.95 -14.92
N ALA A 57 2.10 2.45 -15.30
CA ALA A 57 1.01 2.17 -14.37
C ALA A 57 1.36 1.07 -13.34
N ASN A 58 2.18 0.09 -13.73
CA ASN A 58 2.66 -0.97 -12.85
C ASN A 58 3.58 -0.39 -11.76
N LEU A 59 4.46 0.53 -12.14
CA LEU A 59 5.30 1.26 -11.18
C LEU A 59 4.45 2.07 -10.19
N VAL A 60 3.45 2.79 -10.68
CA VAL A 60 2.55 3.59 -9.82
C VAL A 60 1.78 2.70 -8.84
N ALA A 61 1.29 1.54 -9.30
CA ALA A 61 0.62 0.55 -8.45
C ALA A 61 1.53 0.03 -7.34
N LYS A 62 2.79 -0.31 -7.67
CA LYS A 62 3.78 -0.78 -6.68
C LYS A 62 4.12 0.30 -5.65
N VAL A 63 4.30 1.55 -6.08
CA VAL A 63 4.55 2.67 -5.17
C VAL A 63 3.37 2.89 -4.23
N PHE A 64 2.15 2.89 -4.77
CA PHE A 64 0.92 3.02 -3.98
C PHE A 64 0.82 1.92 -2.91
N LEU A 65 0.94 0.65 -3.31
CA LEU A 65 0.89 -0.48 -2.38
C LEU A 65 2.02 -0.43 -1.35
N GLY A 66 3.23 -0.01 -1.74
CA GLY A 66 4.35 0.18 -0.82
C GLY A 66 4.09 1.24 0.23
N MET A 67 3.55 2.40 -0.16
CA MET A 67 3.20 3.48 0.78
C MET A 67 2.14 3.01 1.79
N PHE A 68 1.11 2.31 1.33
CA PHE A 68 0.05 1.79 2.20
C PHE A 68 0.50 0.61 3.06
N ALA A 69 1.38 -0.27 2.57
CA ALA A 69 1.94 -1.34 3.37
C ALA A 69 2.78 -0.77 4.52
N ILE A 70 3.68 0.17 4.24
CA ILE A 70 4.51 0.80 5.27
C ILE A 70 3.61 1.52 6.28
N ALA A 71 2.61 2.30 5.85
CA ALA A 71 1.66 2.97 6.73
C ALA A 71 0.83 2.01 7.60
N GLY A 72 0.30 0.94 6.98
CA GLY A 72 -0.53 -0.05 7.67
C GLY A 72 0.23 -0.89 8.70
N PHE A 73 1.50 -1.24 8.41
CA PHE A 73 2.37 -1.90 9.39
C PHE A 73 2.87 -0.95 10.47
N SER A 74 3.12 0.30 10.10
CA SER A 74 3.65 1.29 11.03
C SER A 74 2.63 1.82 12.05
N ASN A 75 1.35 1.48 11.93
CA ASN A 75 0.38 1.69 13.01
C ASN A 75 0.82 1.02 14.35
N ASN A 76 1.69 -0.01 14.29
CA ASN A 76 2.23 -0.70 15.46
C ASN A 76 3.73 -0.43 15.71
N THR A 77 4.38 0.44 14.91
CA THR A 77 5.85 0.66 14.96
C THR A 77 6.28 2.13 14.83
N LEU A 78 5.52 2.97 14.12
CA LEU A 78 5.72 4.44 14.04
C LEU A 78 4.62 5.24 14.74
N MET A 79 3.39 4.73 14.80
CA MET A 79 2.31 5.33 15.58
C MET A 79 2.36 4.83 17.02
N GLN A 80 2.06 5.72 17.98
CA GLN A 80 1.88 5.28 19.35
C GLN A 80 0.69 4.30 19.41
N PRO A 81 0.70 3.30 20.32
CA PRO A 81 -0.39 2.34 20.48
C PRO A 81 -1.78 2.97 20.65
N ASP A 82 -1.82 4.24 21.09
CA ASP A 82 -3.02 5.03 21.36
C ASP A 82 -3.24 6.16 20.34
N ALA A 83 -2.73 6.01 19.11
CA ALA A 83 -2.91 6.99 18.07
C ALA A 83 -4.39 7.37 17.92
N SER A 84 -4.66 8.66 18.12
CA SER A 84 -5.99 9.21 17.98
C SER A 84 -6.49 9.03 16.54
N PRO A 85 -7.82 8.92 16.34
CA PRO A 85 -8.40 8.91 14.99
C PRO A 85 -7.93 10.07 14.10
N GLN A 86 -7.60 11.22 14.71
CA GLN A 86 -7.06 12.38 14.01
C GLN A 86 -5.63 12.16 13.50
N GLU A 87 -4.76 11.51 14.27
CA GLU A 87 -3.40 11.20 13.82
C GLU A 87 -3.40 10.19 12.67
N MET A 88 -4.29 9.19 12.72
CA MET A 88 -4.48 8.25 11.61
C MET A 88 -4.99 8.96 10.35
N GLN A 89 -5.93 9.90 10.51
CA GLN A 89 -6.44 10.72 9.41
C GLN A 89 -5.33 11.59 8.79
N GLN A 90 -4.56 12.31 9.61
CA GLN A 90 -3.46 13.15 9.13
C GLN A 90 -2.40 12.34 8.37
N MET A 91 -2.09 11.14 8.85
CA MET A 91 -1.18 10.25 8.14
C MET A 91 -1.75 9.84 6.77
N ALA A 92 -3.02 9.44 6.71
CA ALA A 92 -3.67 9.07 5.45
C ALA A 92 -3.73 10.24 4.45
N GLU A 93 -4.07 11.44 4.92
CA GLU A 93 -4.09 12.66 4.12
C GLU A 93 -2.68 13.02 3.59
N GLY A 94 -1.65 12.94 4.44
CA GLY A 94 -0.28 13.21 4.04
C GLY A 94 0.25 12.21 3.01
N LEU A 95 -0.06 10.92 3.17
CA LEU A 95 0.30 9.89 2.19
C LEU A 95 -0.40 10.12 0.85
N ALA A 96 -1.69 10.47 0.89
CA ALA A 96 -2.45 10.78 -0.31
C ALA A 96 -1.89 12.02 -1.03
N ASP A 97 -1.57 13.08 -0.29
CA ASP A 97 -0.99 14.30 -0.86
C ASP A 97 0.37 14.03 -1.53
N ILE A 98 1.28 13.32 -0.86
CA ILE A 98 2.59 12.93 -1.42
C ILE A 98 2.41 12.11 -2.70
N PHE A 99 1.51 11.11 -2.66
CA PHE A 99 1.24 10.26 -3.81
C PHE A 99 0.69 11.07 -4.99
N LEU A 100 -0.34 11.88 -4.75
CA LEU A 100 -1.02 12.67 -5.78
C LEU A 100 -0.10 13.70 -6.42
N ASN A 101 0.68 14.44 -5.63
CA ASN A 101 1.69 15.36 -6.18
C ASN A 101 2.76 14.65 -7.02
N GLY A 102 2.97 13.35 -6.80
CA GLY A 102 3.85 12.51 -7.59
C GLY A 102 3.27 12.03 -8.92
N VAL A 103 1.94 11.90 -9.04
CA VAL A 103 1.29 11.21 -10.19
C VAL A 103 0.25 12.02 -10.95
N LEU A 104 -0.26 13.12 -10.39
CA LEU A 104 -1.23 13.98 -11.08
C LEU A 104 -0.64 14.56 -12.36
N ALA A 105 -1.48 14.65 -13.40
CA ALA A 105 -1.14 15.44 -14.58
C ALA A 105 -1.02 16.91 -14.15
N LYS A 106 0.11 17.54 -14.45
CA LYS A 106 0.25 18.99 -14.32
C LYS A 106 -0.35 19.61 -15.58
N ASP A 107 -1.16 20.65 -15.40
CA ASP A 107 -1.65 21.49 -16.49
C ASP A 107 -0.49 22.07 -17.33
#